data_AF-U5D7U1-F1
#
_entry.id   AF-U5D7U1-F1
#
_cell.length_a   1.000
_cell.length_b   1.000
_cell.length_c   1.000
_cell.angle_alpha   90.00
_cell.angle_beta   90.00
_cell.angle_gamma   90.00
#
_symmetry.space_group_name_H-M   'P 1'
#
loop_
_entity.id
_entity.type
_entity.pdbx_description
1 polymer ?
#
loop_
_entity_poly.entity_id
_entity_poly.type
_entity_poly.pdbx_seq_one_letter_code
_entity_poly.pdbx_strand_id
1 'polypeptide(L)'
;MDLTPKHYADFLDIGLLLGLCTRAEVEHWAERLIAASDRPPDWALELAVCTHKHPLDVCHTLRAVPGAANPEQSLRLLLAKLAIAQPALKPDGDIHPADWQLASGLYRVICDRGNLSENVRGPIADFYLDISCILGGSGDRAILERSYAALLAAGRELVPYLEAIASCSQSGDRA
;
A
#
# COMPACT_ATOMS: atom_id res chain seq x y z
N MET A 1 -13.10 -12.97 4.84
CA MET A 1 -12.09 -12.75 3.79
C MET A 1 -10.76 -12.96 4.47
N ASP A 2 -10.03 -14.00 4.06
CA ASP A 2 -8.89 -14.46 4.84
C ASP A 2 -7.62 -13.86 4.24
N LEU A 3 -7.08 -12.85 4.93
CA LEU A 3 -5.80 -12.26 4.57
C LEU A 3 -4.67 -13.22 4.97
N THR A 4 -3.81 -13.54 4.01
CA THR A 4 -2.64 -14.40 4.23
C THR A 4 -1.38 -13.55 4.37
N PRO A 5 -0.28 -14.11 4.93
CA PRO A 5 1.01 -13.43 4.92
C PRO A 5 1.45 -12.99 3.51
N LYS A 6 1.08 -13.73 2.46
CA LYS A 6 1.38 -13.37 1.08
C LYS A 6 0.67 -12.08 0.66
N HIS A 7 -0.60 -11.90 0.99
CA HIS A 7 -1.32 -10.67 0.64
C HIS A 7 -0.66 -9.43 1.27
N TYR A 8 -0.21 -9.56 2.53
CA TYR A 8 0.48 -8.50 3.25
C TYR A 8 1.89 -8.24 2.73
N ALA A 9 2.64 -9.29 2.38
CA ALA A 9 3.96 -9.17 1.76
C ALA A 9 3.90 -8.43 0.42
N ASP A 10 2.93 -8.80 -0.43
CA ASP A 10 2.70 -8.14 -1.72
C ASP A 10 2.25 -6.68 -1.53
N PHE A 11 1.48 -6.38 -0.49
CA PHE A 11 1.14 -5.01 -0.09
C PHE A 11 2.39 -4.20 0.30
N LEU A 12 3.26 -4.75 1.15
CA LEU A 12 4.51 -4.10 1.58
C LEU A 12 5.49 -3.92 0.42
N ASP A 13 5.59 -4.88 -0.51
CA ASP A 13 6.43 -4.78 -1.71
C ASP A 13 5.99 -3.59 -2.57
N ILE A 14 4.70 -3.52 -2.92
CA ILE A 14 4.15 -2.41 -3.70
C ILE A 14 4.29 -1.10 -2.91
N GLY A 15 3.96 -1.12 -1.62
CA GLY A 15 3.99 0.05 -0.75
C GLY A 15 5.39 0.65 -0.63
N LEU A 16 6.43 -0.16 -0.50
CA LEU A 16 7.83 0.30 -0.49
C LEU A 16 8.21 0.96 -1.81
N LEU A 17 7.86 0.34 -2.95
CA LEU A 17 8.18 0.89 -4.28
C LEU A 17 7.48 2.22 -4.55
N LEU A 18 6.31 2.45 -3.95
CA LEU A 18 5.55 3.68 -4.06
C LEU A 18 5.86 4.69 -2.95
N GLY A 19 6.72 4.34 -1.98
CA GLY A 19 7.03 5.20 -0.83
C GLY A 19 5.87 5.34 0.18
N LEU A 20 4.87 4.45 0.13
CA LEU A 20 3.72 4.41 1.03
C LEU A 20 3.95 3.56 2.28
N CYS A 21 4.92 2.66 2.21
CA CYS A 21 5.38 1.87 3.35
C CYS A 21 6.86 2.16 3.61
N THR A 22 7.26 1.97 4.85
CA THR A 22 8.64 2.13 5.33
C THR A 22 9.26 0.76 5.63
N ARG A 23 10.60 0.70 5.69
CA ARG A 23 11.30 -0.51 6.14
C ARG A 23 10.96 -0.87 7.59
N ALA A 24 10.76 0.12 8.45
CA ALA A 24 10.33 -0.11 9.83
C ALA A 24 8.99 -0.87 9.92
N GLU A 25 8.05 -0.60 9.01
CA GLU A 25 6.79 -1.35 8.96
C GLU A 25 7.00 -2.81 8.52
N VAL A 26 7.99 -3.07 7.66
CA VAL A 26 8.34 -4.43 7.22
C VAL A 26 8.99 -5.21 8.36
N GLU A 27 9.96 -4.60 9.04
CA GLU A 27 10.61 -5.17 10.23
C GLU A 27 9.57 -5.51 11.29
N HIS A 28 8.70 -4.55 11.62
CA HIS A 28 7.68 -4.73 12.63
C HIS A 28 6.69 -5.85 12.28
N TRP A 29 6.29 -5.95 11.01
CA TRP A 29 5.45 -7.04 10.55
C TRP A 29 6.16 -8.40 10.70
N ALA A 30 7.44 -8.47 10.36
CA ALA A 30 8.23 -9.69 10.47
C ALA A 30 8.48 -10.12 11.93
N GLU A 31 8.77 -9.18 12.83
CA GLU A 31 8.90 -9.41 14.27
C GLU A 31 7.64 -10.05 14.86
N ARG A 32 6.46 -9.57 14.43
CA ARG A 32 5.19 -10.15 14.88
C ARG A 32 4.97 -11.57 14.40
N LEU A 33 5.36 -11.88 13.17
CA LEU A 33 5.31 -13.25 12.65
C LEU A 33 6.26 -14.17 13.42
N ILE A 34 7.44 -13.66 13.81
CA ILE A 34 8.40 -14.37 14.63
C ILE A 34 7.84 -14.64 16.03
N ALA A 35 7.28 -13.62 16.69
CA ALA A 35 6.70 -13.75 18.02
C ALA A 35 5.50 -14.73 18.05
N ALA A 36 4.79 -14.88 16.95
CA ALA A 36 3.63 -15.77 16.81
C ALA A 36 3.99 -17.23 16.43
N SER A 37 5.27 -17.55 16.22
CA SER A 37 5.70 -18.88 15.75
C SER A 37 6.88 -19.42 16.55
N ASP A 38 6.77 -20.63 17.08
CA ASP A 38 7.88 -21.34 17.73
C ASP A 38 9.02 -21.67 16.76
N ARG A 39 8.74 -21.68 15.45
CA ARG A 39 9.69 -21.94 14.38
C ARG A 39 9.45 -20.92 13.26
N PRO A 40 9.97 -19.68 13.41
CA PRO A 40 9.81 -18.67 12.39
C PRO A 40 10.51 -19.09 11.09
N PRO A 41 9.93 -18.80 9.92
CA PRO A 41 10.57 -19.08 8.66
C PRO A 41 11.74 -18.11 8.41
N ASP A 42 12.76 -18.56 7.66
CA ASP A 42 13.98 -17.79 7.41
C ASP A 42 13.71 -16.43 6.78
N TRP A 43 12.72 -16.32 5.88
CA TRP A 43 12.36 -15.04 5.27
C TRP A 43 11.83 -14.03 6.31
N ALA A 44 11.16 -14.49 7.37
CA ALA A 44 10.67 -13.59 8.42
C ALA A 44 11.84 -13.08 9.27
N LEU A 45 12.78 -13.97 9.62
CA LEU A 45 14.02 -13.59 10.28
C LEU A 45 14.81 -12.58 9.45
N GLU A 46 14.90 -12.82 8.13
CA GLU A 46 15.61 -11.96 7.19
C GLU A 46 15.00 -10.55 7.11
N LEU A 47 13.67 -10.45 7.09
CA LEU A 47 12.96 -9.17 7.04
C LEU A 47 13.05 -8.41 8.38
N ALA A 48 13.07 -9.10 9.51
CA ALA A 48 13.23 -8.49 10.83
C ALA A 48 14.59 -7.79 11.01
N VAL A 49 15.61 -8.18 10.24
CA VAL A 49 16.96 -7.57 10.29
C VAL A 49 17.30 -6.76 9.03
N CYS A 50 16.30 -6.23 8.32
CA CYS A 50 16.50 -5.60 7.02
C CYS A 50 16.92 -4.11 7.04
N THR A 51 17.17 -3.53 8.22
CA THR A 51 17.43 -2.09 8.42
C THR A 51 18.53 -1.50 7.53
N HIS A 52 19.55 -2.30 7.23
CA HIS A 52 20.70 -1.89 6.42
C HIS A 52 20.67 -2.43 4.99
N LYS A 53 19.63 -3.18 4.61
CA LYS A 53 19.50 -3.76 3.26
C LYS A 53 19.03 -2.72 2.26
N HIS A 54 19.46 -2.91 1.01
CA HIS A 54 18.97 -2.12 -0.10
C HIS A 54 17.47 -2.40 -0.31
N PRO A 55 16.63 -1.39 -0.63
CA PRO A 55 15.18 -1.58 -0.76
C PRO A 55 14.78 -2.68 -1.74
N LEU A 56 15.54 -2.87 -2.83
CA LEU A 56 15.28 -3.94 -3.79
C LEU A 56 15.50 -5.35 -3.22
N ASP A 57 16.46 -5.51 -2.30
CA ASP A 57 16.69 -6.80 -1.63
C ASP A 57 15.52 -7.11 -0.70
N VAL A 58 15.03 -6.10 0.04
CA VAL A 58 13.83 -6.24 0.88
C VAL A 58 12.61 -6.64 0.03
N CYS A 59 12.41 -5.98 -1.12
CA CYS A 59 11.34 -6.32 -2.05
C CYS A 59 11.50 -7.75 -2.60
N HIS A 60 12.73 -8.19 -2.87
CA HIS A 60 13.00 -9.55 -3.32
C HIS A 60 12.57 -10.59 -2.26
N THR A 61 12.93 -10.38 -1.00
CA THR A 61 12.51 -11.25 0.12
C THR A 61 10.99 -11.23 0.30
N LEU A 62 10.34 -10.07 0.21
CA LEU A 62 8.87 -9.96 0.28
C LEU A 62 8.17 -10.76 -0.81
N ARG A 63 8.69 -10.74 -2.05
CA ARG A 63 8.13 -11.54 -3.16
C ARG A 63 8.27 -13.04 -2.94
N ALA A 64 9.31 -13.47 -2.24
CA ALA A 64 9.58 -14.88 -1.94
C ALA A 64 8.70 -15.46 -0.81
N VAL A 65 7.91 -14.63 -0.10
CA VAL A 65 6.96 -15.09 0.91
C VAL A 65 5.98 -16.09 0.29
N PRO A 66 5.79 -17.29 0.88
CA PRO A 66 4.94 -18.33 0.32
C PRO A 66 3.44 -17.99 0.42
N GLY A 67 2.67 -18.44 -0.56
CA GLY A 67 1.21 -18.32 -0.61
C GLY A 67 0.71 -17.97 -2.01
N ALA A 68 -0.60 -18.09 -2.21
CA ALA A 68 -1.23 -17.65 -3.44
C ALA A 68 -1.27 -16.11 -3.49
N ALA A 69 -0.77 -15.54 -4.57
CA ALA A 69 -0.89 -14.10 -4.80
C ALA A 69 -2.35 -13.74 -5.07
N ASN A 70 -2.81 -12.64 -4.47
CA ASN A 70 -4.09 -12.03 -4.80
C ASN A 70 -3.88 -10.52 -4.98
N PRO A 71 -3.59 -10.07 -6.21
CA PRO A 71 -3.40 -8.67 -6.55
C PRO A 71 -4.47 -7.74 -6.01
N GLU A 72 -5.74 -8.15 -6.07
CA GLU A 72 -6.85 -7.33 -5.63
C GLU A 72 -6.79 -7.07 -4.13
N GLN A 73 -6.50 -8.10 -3.33
CA GLN A 73 -6.38 -7.97 -1.88
C GLN A 73 -5.21 -7.09 -1.45
N SER A 74 -4.05 -7.29 -2.06
CA SER A 74 -2.87 -6.47 -1.77
C SER A 74 -3.06 -5.01 -2.17
N LEU A 75 -3.76 -4.75 -3.28
CA LEU A 75 -4.12 -3.38 -3.67
C LEU A 75 -5.14 -2.76 -2.72
N ARG A 76 -6.15 -3.50 -2.27
CA ARG A 76 -7.10 -2.99 -1.27
C ARG A 76 -6.41 -2.60 0.03
N LEU A 77 -5.40 -3.37 0.48
CA LEU A 77 -4.57 -3.00 1.63
C LEU A 77 -3.80 -1.69 1.38
N LEU A 78 -3.26 -1.51 0.18
CA LEU A 78 -2.55 -0.28 -0.20
C LEU A 78 -3.48 0.94 -0.20
N LEU A 79 -4.70 0.80 -0.74
CA LEU A 79 -5.71 1.85 -0.73
C LEU A 79 -6.20 2.15 0.70
N ALA A 80 -6.31 1.13 1.56
CA ALA A 80 -6.60 1.31 2.98
C ALA A 80 -5.49 2.12 3.68
N LYS A 81 -4.22 1.82 3.38
CA LYS A 81 -3.06 2.58 3.90
C LYS A 81 -3.11 4.05 3.48
N LEU A 82 -3.45 4.32 2.22
CA LEU A 82 -3.68 5.69 1.74
C LEU A 82 -4.84 6.37 2.48
N ALA A 83 -5.94 5.65 2.72
CA ALA A 83 -7.09 6.18 3.45
C ALA A 83 -6.78 6.48 4.92
N ILE A 84 -5.83 5.78 5.55
CA ILE A 84 -5.33 6.08 6.89
C ILE A 84 -4.40 7.29 6.87
N ALA A 85 -3.45 7.32 5.93
CA ALA A 85 -2.48 8.39 5.81
C ALA A 85 -3.13 9.74 5.42
N GLN A 86 -4.28 9.68 4.74
CA GLN A 86 -5.02 10.82 4.17
C GLN A 86 -4.10 11.92 3.65
N PRO A 87 -3.16 11.64 2.72
CA PRO A 87 -2.40 12.71 2.12
C PRO A 87 -3.42 13.64 1.44
N ALA A 88 -3.54 14.87 1.97
CA ALA A 88 -4.50 15.81 1.46
C ALA A 88 -4.05 16.26 0.07
N LEU A 89 -4.90 16.06 -0.94
CA LEU A 89 -4.81 16.87 -2.15
C LEU A 89 -5.00 18.32 -1.71
N LYS A 90 -3.95 19.13 -1.78
CA LYS A 90 -4.00 20.51 -1.26
C LYS A 90 -5.12 21.30 -1.96
N PRO A 91 -6.14 21.81 -1.26
CA PRO A 91 -7.36 22.35 -1.89
C PRO A 91 -7.07 23.50 -2.87
N ASP A 92 -6.08 24.35 -2.58
CA ASP A 92 -5.81 25.57 -3.35
C ASP A 92 -4.44 25.60 -4.03
N GLY A 93 -3.91 24.45 -4.47
CA GLY A 93 -2.55 24.36 -5.02
C GLY A 93 -2.43 23.57 -6.32
N ASP A 94 -1.36 23.84 -7.06
CA ASP A 94 -0.90 23.00 -8.16
C ASP A 94 -0.76 21.55 -7.72
N ILE A 95 -0.97 20.62 -8.66
CA ILE A 95 -0.71 19.20 -8.44
C ILE A 95 0.75 19.03 -8.02
N HIS A 96 0.98 18.48 -6.83
CA HIS A 96 2.33 18.30 -6.33
C HIS A 96 3.00 17.17 -7.11
N PRO A 97 4.33 17.21 -7.37
CA PRO A 97 5.02 16.10 -8.03
C PRO A 97 4.79 14.74 -7.36
N ALA A 98 4.61 14.73 -6.04
CA ALA A 98 4.28 13.53 -5.27
C ALA A 98 2.89 12.95 -5.63
N ASP A 99 1.90 13.79 -5.92
CA ASP A 99 0.55 13.35 -6.29
C ASP A 99 0.58 12.65 -7.66
N TRP A 100 1.34 13.22 -8.62
CA TRP A 100 1.59 12.60 -9.92
C TRP A 100 2.35 11.27 -9.79
N GLN A 101 3.39 11.23 -8.95
CA GLN A 101 4.15 10.00 -8.71
C GLN A 101 3.28 8.90 -8.11
N LEU A 102 2.42 9.24 -7.16
CA LEU A 102 1.45 8.31 -6.59
C LEU A 102 0.48 7.81 -7.66
N ALA A 103 -0.16 8.71 -8.41
CA ALA A 103 -1.15 8.37 -9.43
C ALA A 103 -0.56 7.48 -10.53
N SER A 104 0.59 7.87 -11.09
CA SER A 104 1.29 7.11 -12.14
C SER A 104 1.82 5.76 -11.61
N GLY A 105 2.30 5.72 -10.37
CA GLY A 105 2.74 4.50 -9.71
C GLY A 105 1.61 3.49 -9.52
N LEU A 106 0.48 3.93 -8.98
CA LEU A 106 -0.72 3.10 -8.83
C LEU A 106 -1.25 2.61 -10.18
N TYR A 107 -1.31 3.51 -11.17
CA TYR A 107 -1.74 3.15 -12.52
C TYR A 107 -0.86 2.07 -13.15
N ARG A 108 0.47 2.20 -13.02
CA ARG A 108 1.40 1.17 -13.49
C ARG A 108 1.12 -0.19 -12.83
N VAL A 109 0.87 -0.21 -11.52
CA VAL A 109 0.57 -1.46 -10.81
C VAL A 109 -0.68 -2.15 -11.36
N ILE A 110 -1.75 -1.40 -11.67
CA ILE A 110 -2.96 -2.02 -12.26
C ILE A 110 -2.78 -2.42 -13.72
N CYS A 111 -1.87 -1.80 -14.47
CA CYS A 111 -1.51 -2.23 -15.82
C CYS A 111 -0.69 -3.53 -15.80
N ASP A 112 0.24 -3.66 -14.86
CA ASP A 112 1.12 -4.83 -14.72
C ASP A 112 0.36 -6.05 -14.14
N ARG A 113 -0.73 -5.82 -13.40
CA ARG A 113 -1.51 -6.86 -12.74
C ARG A 113 -2.82 -7.13 -13.48
N GLY A 114 -2.89 -8.27 -14.18
CA GLY A 114 -4.14 -8.75 -14.79
C GLY A 114 -5.18 -9.20 -13.76
N ASN A 115 -6.45 -9.26 -14.19
CA ASN A 115 -7.60 -9.80 -13.43
C ASN A 115 -7.96 -9.04 -12.13
N LEU A 116 -7.97 -7.70 -12.17
CA LEU A 116 -8.55 -6.88 -11.10
C LEU A 116 -10.03 -6.58 -11.38
N SER A 117 -10.85 -6.55 -10.33
CA SER A 117 -12.24 -6.08 -10.46
C SER A 117 -12.29 -4.58 -10.75
N GLU A 118 -13.36 -4.13 -11.45
CA GLU A 118 -13.59 -2.71 -11.74
C GLU A 118 -13.72 -1.84 -10.48
N ASN A 119 -14.13 -2.44 -9.36
CA ASN A 119 -14.23 -1.74 -8.07
C ASN A 119 -12.88 -1.30 -7.50
N VAL A 120 -11.78 -1.91 -7.94
CA VAL A 120 -10.41 -1.52 -7.58
C VAL A 120 -9.74 -0.81 -8.74
N ARG A 121 -9.89 -1.35 -9.95
CA ARG A 121 -9.27 -0.82 -11.16
C ARG A 121 -9.80 0.57 -11.53
N GLY A 122 -11.12 0.75 -11.53
CA GLY A 122 -11.79 1.99 -11.95
C GLY A 122 -11.32 3.20 -11.17
N PRO A 123 -11.43 3.23 -9.83
CA PRO A 123 -10.99 4.37 -9.03
C PRO A 123 -9.51 4.75 -9.21
N ILE A 124 -8.62 3.77 -9.41
CA ILE A 124 -7.19 4.02 -9.69
C ILE A 124 -7.01 4.66 -11.08
N ALA A 125 -7.71 4.13 -12.09
CA ALA A 125 -7.65 4.66 -13.45
C ALA A 125 -8.23 6.07 -13.54
N ASP A 126 -9.38 6.32 -12.93
CA ASP A 126 -10.05 7.63 -12.89
C ASP A 126 -9.15 8.67 -12.22
N PHE A 127 -8.58 8.34 -11.05
CA PHE A 127 -7.65 9.22 -10.34
C PHE A 127 -6.43 9.60 -11.21
N TYR A 128 -5.84 8.63 -11.91
CA TYR A 128 -4.73 8.88 -12.83
C TYR A 128 -5.12 9.80 -14.00
N LEU A 129 -6.26 9.53 -14.63
CA LEU A 129 -6.74 10.33 -15.77
C LEU A 129 -7.06 11.76 -15.36
N ASP A 130 -7.71 11.96 -14.21
CA ASP A 130 -8.09 13.30 -13.75
C ASP A 130 -6.88 14.15 -13.38
N ILE A 131 -5.88 13.55 -12.73
CA ILE A 131 -4.61 14.23 -12.47
C ILE A 131 -3.92 14.59 -13.78
N SER A 132 -3.93 13.70 -14.78
CA SER A 132 -3.33 13.96 -16.09
C SER A 132 -4.05 15.09 -16.83
N CYS A 133 -5.38 15.15 -16.74
CA CYS A 133 -6.18 16.23 -17.32
C CYS A 133 -5.88 17.58 -16.67
N ILE A 134 -5.73 17.63 -15.33
CA ILE A 134 -5.37 18.87 -14.63
C ILE A 134 -3.98 19.34 -15.07
N LEU A 135 -2.99 18.44 -15.11
CA LEU A 135 -1.64 18.76 -15.60
C LEU A 135 -1.64 19.20 -17.07
N GLY A 136 -2.57 18.71 -17.87
CA GLY A 136 -2.79 19.12 -19.27
C GLY A 136 -3.60 20.42 -19.44
N GLY A 137 -4.05 21.05 -18.35
CA GLY A 137 -4.82 22.29 -18.38
C GLY A 137 -6.30 22.14 -18.78
N SER A 138 -6.82 20.91 -18.84
CA SER A 138 -8.21 20.61 -19.22
C SER A 138 -9.03 19.93 -18.12
N GLY A 139 -8.45 19.72 -16.95
CA GLY A 139 -9.08 18.99 -15.84
C GLY A 139 -9.87 19.89 -14.90
N ASP A 140 -10.83 19.27 -14.19
CA ASP A 140 -11.62 19.89 -13.14
C ASP A 140 -11.20 19.33 -11.78
N ARG A 141 -10.85 20.23 -10.85
CA ARG A 141 -10.39 19.86 -9.52
C ARG A 141 -11.45 19.14 -8.69
N ALA A 142 -12.72 19.51 -8.83
CA ALA A 142 -13.82 18.85 -8.14
C ALA A 142 -14.01 17.40 -8.65
N ILE A 143 -13.68 17.13 -9.91
CA ILE A 143 -13.65 15.75 -10.43
C ILE A 143 -12.51 14.99 -9.78
N LEU A 144 -11.29 15.54 -9.76
CA LEU A 144 -10.14 14.90 -9.13
C LEU A 144 -10.42 14.56 -7.65
N GLU A 145 -11.00 15.47 -6.89
CA GLU A 145 -11.34 15.24 -5.48
C GLU A 145 -12.34 14.09 -5.30
N ARG A 146 -13.32 13.97 -6.20
CA ARG A 146 -14.27 12.83 -6.20
C ARG A 146 -13.58 11.52 -6.54
N SER A 147 -12.72 11.50 -7.55
CA SER A 147 -11.97 10.30 -7.94
C SER A 147 -10.99 9.87 -6.85
N TYR A 148 -10.36 10.83 -6.18
CA TYR A 148 -9.53 10.54 -5.01
C TYR A 148 -10.35 10.00 -3.84
N ALA A 149 -11.52 10.57 -3.55
CA ALA A 149 -12.41 10.02 -2.52
C ALA A 149 -12.87 8.58 -2.85
N ALA A 150 -13.14 8.29 -4.12
CA ALA A 150 -13.47 6.94 -4.59
C ALA A 150 -12.29 5.97 -4.44
N LEU A 151 -11.07 6.42 -4.76
CA LEU A 151 -9.83 5.67 -4.54
C LEU A 151 -9.68 5.26 -3.07
N LEU A 152 -9.87 6.20 -2.13
CA LEU A 152 -9.79 5.91 -0.70
C LEU A 152 -10.92 4.99 -0.23
N ALA A 153 -12.12 5.10 -0.82
CA ALA A 153 -13.25 4.25 -0.48
C ALA A 153 -13.03 2.77 -0.86
N ALA A 154 -12.33 2.50 -1.97
CA ALA A 154 -12.09 1.14 -2.45
C ALA A 154 -11.25 0.26 -1.50
N GLY A 155 -10.46 0.87 -0.61
CA GLY A 155 -9.70 0.18 0.44
C GLY A 155 -10.35 0.21 1.83
N ARG A 156 -11.45 0.95 2.02
CA ARG A 156 -11.97 1.29 3.36
C ARG A 156 -12.29 0.08 4.24
N GLU A 157 -12.71 -1.03 3.66
CA GLU A 157 -13.06 -2.25 4.40
C GLU A 157 -11.87 -2.88 5.14
N LEU A 158 -10.63 -2.60 4.71
CA LEU A 158 -9.41 -3.13 5.31
C LEU A 158 -8.71 -2.14 6.26
N VAL A 159 -9.26 -0.93 6.44
CA VAL A 159 -8.71 0.05 7.40
C VAL A 159 -8.66 -0.51 8.82
N PRO A 160 -9.73 -1.12 9.38
CA PRO A 160 -9.68 -1.66 10.74
C PRO A 160 -8.61 -2.75 10.92
N TYR A 161 -8.34 -3.52 9.87
CA TYR A 161 -7.31 -4.55 9.88
C TYR A 161 -5.91 -3.94 9.99
N LEU A 162 -5.61 -2.88 9.21
CA LEU A 162 -4.33 -2.19 9.29
C LEU A 162 -4.14 -1.43 10.61
N GLU A 163 -5.20 -0.80 11.13
CA GLU A 163 -5.15 -0.10 12.42
C GLU A 163 -4.92 -1.05 13.59
N ALA A 164 -5.54 -2.23 13.58
CA ALA A 164 -5.27 -3.28 14.57
C ALA A 164 -3.81 -3.74 14.51
N ILE A 165 -3.23 -3.81 13.30
CA ILE A 165 -1.83 -4.15 13.12
C ILE A 165 -0.89 -3.09 13.71
N ALA A 166 -1.22 -1.81 13.54
CA ALA A 166 -0.41 -0.69 14.03
C ALA A 166 -0.59 -0.43 15.55
N SER A 167 -1.77 -0.72 16.11
CA SER A 167 -2.08 -0.46 17.52
C SER A 167 -1.41 -1.46 18.48
N CYS A 168 -1.16 -2.70 18.05
CA CYS A 168 -0.37 -3.67 18.81
C CYS A 168 1.09 -3.22 19.03
N SER A 169 1.58 -2.25 18.26
CA SER A 169 2.94 -1.70 18.35
C SER A 169 3.12 -0.72 19.51
N GLN A 170 2.05 -0.11 20.04
CA GLN A 170 2.14 0.93 21.09
C GLN A 170 1.99 0.40 22.53
N SER A 171 1.57 -0.85 22.71
CA SER A 171 1.38 -1.49 24.02
C SER A 171 2.65 -2.14 24.60
N GLY A 172 3.77 -2.13 23.87
CA GLY A 172 5.04 -2.77 24.28
C GLY A 172 6.01 -1.89 25.07
N ASP A 173 5.79 -0.58 25.14
CA ASP A 173 6.72 0.40 25.76
C ASP A 173 6.41 0.73 27.24
N ARG A 174 5.65 -0.12 27.93
CA ARG A 174 5.40 0.02 29.37
C ARG A 174 5.55 -1.32 30.09
N ALA A 175 6.79 -1.71 30.36
CA ALA A 175 7.14 -2.60 31.47
C ALA A 175 8.56 -2.28 31.95
#